data_AF-A0A257LM88-F1
#
_entry.id   AF-A0A257LM88-F1
#
_cell.length_a   1.000
_cell.length_b   1.000
_cell.length_c   1.000
_cell.angle_alpha   90.00
_cell.angle_beta   90.00
_cell.angle_gamma   90.00
#
_symmetry.space_group_name_H-M   'P 1'
#
loop_
_entity.id
_entity.type
_entity.pdbx_description
1 polymer ?
#
loop_
_entity_poly.entity_id
_entity_poly.type
_entity_poly.pdbx_seq_one_letter_code
_entity_poly.pdbx_strand_id
1 'polypeptide(L)'
;MKVTAIGTGYVGLVTGACLAEMGNHVVCLDIDADKIRLLQDGGIPIHEPGLAELVRRNVEAGRLQFTTDADRAAHHGTILFIAVGTPPGEDGSADLQYVTAAARAIGARMTDYKVIVDKSTVPVGTAQAVREAVDAELARRGVSLAYAVVSNPEFLKEGAAIEDFMRPDRIIVGSDDEQATLLMRALYAPFNRATDRLMVMDVRSAEFTKYAANAMLATRISFMNELALLAERVGADIEWGRKGIGSDPR
;
A
#
# COMPACT_ATOMS: atom_id res chain seq x y z
N MET A 1 -17.57 -1.30 -2.22
CA MET A 1 -17.11 -0.45 -3.36
C MET A 1 -16.39 -1.32 -4.39
N LYS A 2 -16.13 -0.82 -5.61
CA LYS A 2 -15.27 -1.51 -6.59
C LYS A 2 -13.84 -0.97 -6.49
N VAL A 3 -12.90 -1.86 -6.22
CA VAL A 3 -11.48 -1.55 -6.00
C VAL A 3 -10.63 -2.40 -6.91
N THR A 4 -9.56 -1.83 -7.44
CA THR A 4 -8.49 -2.59 -8.10
C THR A 4 -7.21 -2.43 -7.29
N ALA A 5 -6.48 -3.53 -7.08
CA ALA A 5 -5.13 -3.51 -6.52
C ALA A 5 -4.14 -3.98 -7.60
N ILE A 6 -3.17 -3.13 -7.93
CA ILE A 6 -2.14 -3.38 -8.95
C ILE A 6 -0.87 -3.80 -8.23
N GLY A 7 -0.39 -4.99 -8.57
CA GLY A 7 0.66 -5.71 -7.85
C GLY A 7 0.06 -6.77 -6.93
N THR A 8 0.55 -8.00 -7.05
CA THR A 8 0.17 -9.15 -6.19
C THR A 8 1.33 -9.63 -5.33
N GLY A 9 2.29 -8.74 -5.06
CA GLY A 9 3.25 -8.92 -3.97
C GLY A 9 2.59 -8.79 -2.60
N TYR A 10 3.40 -8.81 -1.54
CA TYR A 10 2.94 -8.81 -0.16
C TYR A 10 1.90 -7.72 0.14
N VAL A 11 2.23 -6.46 -0.14
CA VAL A 11 1.35 -5.31 0.12
C VAL A 11 0.05 -5.39 -0.69
N GLY A 12 0.15 -5.63 -1.99
CA GLY A 12 -1.00 -5.58 -2.90
C GLY A 12 -1.97 -6.73 -2.69
N LEU A 13 -1.47 -7.95 -2.49
CA LEU A 13 -2.30 -9.13 -2.25
C LEU A 13 -3.02 -9.05 -0.89
N VAL A 14 -2.31 -8.69 0.18
CA VAL A 14 -2.93 -8.53 1.51
C VAL A 14 -3.96 -7.41 1.49
N THR A 15 -3.62 -6.25 0.90
CA THR A 15 -4.57 -5.12 0.78
C THR A 15 -5.81 -5.55 0.01
N GLY A 16 -5.66 -6.22 -1.13
CA GLY A 16 -6.78 -6.66 -1.95
C GLY A 16 -7.69 -7.67 -1.21
N ALA A 17 -7.09 -8.67 -0.57
CA ALA A 17 -7.82 -9.69 0.18
C ALA A 17 -8.57 -9.11 1.39
N CYS A 18 -7.91 -8.25 2.18
CA CYS A 18 -8.54 -7.62 3.34
C CYS A 18 -9.64 -6.63 2.94
N LEU A 19 -9.47 -5.86 1.86
CA LEU A 19 -10.56 -5.00 1.36
C LEU A 19 -11.75 -5.82 0.86
N ALA A 20 -11.52 -6.98 0.22
CA ALA A 20 -12.58 -7.88 -0.19
C ALA A 20 -13.33 -8.49 1.01
N GLU A 21 -12.60 -8.83 2.07
CA GLU A 21 -13.18 -9.30 3.33
C GLU A 21 -14.11 -8.26 3.97
N MET A 22 -13.82 -6.98 3.79
CA MET A 22 -14.69 -5.88 4.23
C MET A 22 -15.92 -5.65 3.34
N GLY A 23 -16.19 -6.54 2.39
CA GLY A 23 -17.37 -6.50 1.53
C GLY A 23 -17.18 -5.70 0.23
N ASN A 24 -15.95 -5.34 -0.13
CA ASN A 24 -15.68 -4.71 -1.42
C ASN A 24 -15.56 -5.75 -2.54
N HIS A 25 -15.82 -5.33 -3.78
CA HIS A 25 -15.51 -6.12 -4.96
C HIS A 25 -14.14 -5.71 -5.48
N VAL A 26 -13.17 -6.60 -5.39
CA VAL A 26 -11.75 -6.34 -5.62
C VAL A 26 -11.25 -7.15 -6.82
N VAL A 27 -10.54 -6.46 -7.72
CA VAL A 27 -9.73 -7.11 -8.77
C VAL A 27 -8.26 -6.85 -8.46
N CYS A 28 -7.49 -7.92 -8.29
CA CYS A 28 -6.04 -7.88 -8.17
C CYS A 28 -5.41 -8.12 -9.55
N LEU A 29 -4.65 -7.13 -10.02
CA LEU A 29 -3.91 -7.14 -11.29
C LEU A 29 -2.43 -7.41 -11.03
N ASP A 30 -1.83 -8.31 -11.80
CA ASP A 30 -0.38 -8.44 -11.93
C ASP A 30 -0.01 -8.69 -13.39
N ILE A 31 1.20 -8.31 -13.79
CA ILE A 31 1.72 -8.60 -15.15
C ILE A 31 2.25 -10.03 -15.23
N ASP A 32 2.58 -10.63 -14.10
CA ASP A 32 3.07 -11.99 -14.00
C ASP A 32 1.93 -13.00 -14.12
N ALA A 33 1.81 -13.60 -15.30
CA ALA A 33 0.78 -14.60 -15.60
C ALA A 33 0.91 -15.88 -14.75
N ASP A 34 2.12 -16.22 -14.29
CA ASP A 34 2.34 -17.42 -13.48
C ASP A 34 1.81 -17.21 -12.07
N LYS A 35 2.08 -16.03 -11.47
CA LYS A 35 1.49 -15.64 -10.18
C LYS A 35 -0.04 -15.59 -10.25
N ILE A 36 -0.60 -15.00 -11.31
CA ILE A 36 -2.05 -14.89 -11.46
C ILE A 36 -2.69 -16.27 -11.61
N ARG A 37 -2.09 -17.18 -12.40
CA ARG A 37 -2.59 -18.57 -12.49
C ARG A 37 -2.53 -19.28 -11.15
N LEU A 38 -1.41 -19.18 -10.43
CA LEU A 38 -1.28 -19.74 -9.08
C LEU A 38 -2.39 -19.25 -8.15
N LEU A 39 -2.67 -17.94 -8.15
CA LEU A 39 -3.72 -17.33 -7.34
C LEU A 39 -5.13 -17.78 -7.75
N GLN A 40 -5.39 -17.92 -9.05
CA GLN A 40 -6.66 -18.43 -9.58
C GLN A 40 -6.87 -19.91 -9.21
N ASP A 41 -5.80 -20.69 -9.13
CA ASP A 41 -5.81 -22.10 -8.72
C ASP A 41 -5.83 -22.27 -7.18
N GLY A 42 -5.89 -21.16 -6.42
CA GLY A 42 -5.99 -21.15 -4.95
C GLY A 42 -4.64 -21.23 -4.21
N GLY A 43 -3.51 -21.19 -4.93
CA GLY A 43 -2.18 -21.05 -4.34
C GLY A 43 -1.87 -19.61 -3.93
N ILE A 44 -0.92 -19.42 -3.02
CA ILE A 44 -0.48 -18.10 -2.53
C ILE A 44 1.02 -17.95 -2.80
N PRO A 45 1.47 -16.91 -3.53
CA PRO A 45 2.87 -16.73 -3.92
C PRO A 45 3.78 -16.19 -2.80
N ILE A 46 3.24 -15.96 -1.60
CA ILE A 46 3.93 -15.36 -0.45
C ILE A 46 3.61 -16.13 0.84
N HIS A 47 4.48 -15.99 1.85
CA HIS A 47 4.22 -16.52 3.17
C HIS A 47 3.53 -15.45 4.03
N GLU A 48 2.24 -15.62 4.28
CA GLU A 48 1.48 -14.79 5.21
C GLU A 48 0.43 -15.64 5.95
N PRO A 49 0.52 -15.79 7.29
CA PRO A 49 -0.41 -16.60 8.06
C PRO A 49 -1.87 -16.19 7.85
N GLY A 50 -2.73 -17.15 7.50
CA GLY A 50 -4.17 -16.92 7.29
C GLY A 50 -4.57 -16.37 5.91
N LEU A 51 -3.61 -15.96 5.07
CA LEU A 51 -3.92 -15.34 3.77
C LEU A 51 -4.60 -16.30 2.80
N ALA A 52 -4.16 -17.56 2.75
CA ALA A 52 -4.75 -18.57 1.87
C ALA A 52 -6.26 -18.74 2.12
N GLU A 53 -6.65 -18.84 3.38
CA GLU A 53 -8.04 -18.99 3.78
C GLU A 53 -8.87 -17.72 3.52
N LEU A 54 -8.27 -16.54 3.77
CA LEU A 54 -8.90 -15.24 3.48
C LEU A 54 -9.17 -15.07 1.99
N VAL A 55 -8.18 -15.39 1.14
CA VAL A 55 -8.30 -15.33 -0.32
C VAL A 55 -9.36 -16.31 -0.81
N ARG A 56 -9.27 -17.58 -0.39
CA ARG A 56 -10.22 -18.64 -0.79
C ARG A 56 -11.66 -18.22 -0.52
N ARG A 57 -11.97 -17.78 0.71
CA ARG A 57 -13.32 -17.33 1.10
C ARG A 57 -13.83 -16.17 0.24
N ASN A 58 -12.98 -15.19 -0.09
CA ASN A 58 -13.42 -14.03 -0.87
C ASN A 58 -13.51 -14.30 -2.37
N VAL A 59 -12.72 -15.25 -2.90
CA VAL A 59 -12.88 -15.77 -4.26
C VAL A 59 -14.19 -16.54 -4.38
N GLU A 60 -14.47 -17.47 -3.44
CA GLU A 60 -15.73 -18.24 -3.40
C GLU A 60 -16.96 -17.32 -3.27
N ALA A 61 -16.84 -16.24 -2.51
CA ALA A 61 -17.91 -15.26 -2.37
C ALA A 61 -18.04 -14.28 -3.57
N GLY A 62 -17.21 -14.42 -4.61
CA GLY A 62 -17.24 -13.56 -5.80
C GLY A 62 -16.80 -12.11 -5.55
N ARG A 63 -16.12 -11.86 -4.43
CA ARG A 63 -15.65 -10.52 -4.02
C ARG A 63 -14.19 -10.27 -4.37
N LEU A 64 -13.38 -11.31 -4.58
CA LEU A 64 -11.98 -11.19 -4.97
C LEU A 64 -11.73 -11.92 -6.28
N GLN A 65 -11.06 -11.27 -7.22
CA GLN A 65 -10.72 -11.81 -8.54
C GLN A 65 -9.28 -11.45 -8.90
N PHE A 66 -8.61 -12.33 -9.63
CA PHE A 66 -7.24 -12.13 -10.10
C PHE A 66 -7.21 -12.06 -11.63
N THR A 67 -6.40 -11.17 -12.19
CA THR A 67 -6.31 -11.02 -13.65
C THR A 67 -4.95 -10.46 -14.09
N THR A 68 -4.59 -10.72 -15.34
CA THR A 68 -3.52 -10.02 -16.08
C THR A 68 -4.06 -8.96 -17.04
N ASP A 69 -5.39 -8.86 -17.15
CA ASP A 69 -6.07 -7.95 -18.07
C ASP A 69 -6.14 -6.54 -17.47
N ALA A 70 -5.25 -5.66 -17.95
CA ALA A 70 -5.17 -4.27 -17.53
C ALA A 70 -6.44 -3.47 -17.87
N ASP A 71 -7.14 -3.80 -18.95
CA ASP A 71 -8.39 -3.15 -19.34
C ASP A 71 -9.50 -3.53 -18.37
N ARG A 72 -9.65 -4.81 -18.06
CA ARG A 72 -10.59 -5.24 -17.02
C ARG A 72 -10.31 -4.57 -15.67
N ALA A 73 -9.04 -4.51 -15.27
CA ALA A 73 -8.64 -3.92 -13.99
C ALA A 73 -8.91 -2.41 -13.93
N ALA A 74 -8.62 -1.66 -14.99
CA ALA A 74 -8.85 -0.22 -15.06
C ALA A 74 -10.35 0.14 -15.12
N HIS A 75 -11.17 -0.66 -15.81
CA HIS A 75 -12.62 -0.43 -15.90
C HIS A 75 -13.38 -0.90 -14.65
N HIS A 76 -12.85 -1.85 -13.89
CA HIS A 76 -13.52 -2.36 -12.69
C HIS A 76 -13.53 -1.35 -11.53
N GLY A 77 -12.35 -0.90 -11.10
CA GLY A 77 -12.20 -0.10 -9.88
C GLY A 77 -12.52 1.38 -10.10
N THR A 78 -13.23 1.99 -9.16
CA THR A 78 -13.23 3.46 -9.02
C THR A 78 -11.99 3.91 -8.23
N ILE A 79 -11.56 3.07 -7.27
CA ILE A 79 -10.33 3.25 -6.51
C ILE A 79 -9.30 2.23 -7.00
N LEU A 80 -8.13 2.71 -7.43
CA LEU A 80 -7.08 1.93 -8.06
C LEU A 80 -5.81 2.05 -7.22
N PHE A 81 -5.47 1.03 -6.43
CA PHE A 81 -4.25 1.00 -5.63
C PHE A 81 -3.06 0.57 -6.47
N ILE A 82 -2.01 1.40 -6.49
CA ILE A 82 -0.69 1.04 -7.02
C ILE A 82 0.15 0.51 -5.85
N ALA A 83 0.29 -0.82 -5.78
CA ALA A 83 0.99 -1.56 -4.73
C ALA A 83 2.09 -2.47 -5.32
N VAL A 84 2.82 -1.93 -6.29
CA VAL A 84 3.95 -2.60 -6.95
C VAL A 84 5.25 -2.36 -6.16
N GLY A 85 6.28 -3.15 -6.44
CA GLY A 85 7.58 -2.97 -5.80
C GLY A 85 8.26 -1.67 -6.22
N THR A 86 9.02 -1.09 -5.28
CA THR A 86 9.91 0.05 -5.49
C THR A 86 11.32 -0.33 -5.02
N PRO A 87 11.98 -1.29 -5.70
CA PRO A 87 13.31 -1.73 -5.31
C PRO A 87 14.32 -0.57 -5.39
N PRO A 88 15.47 -0.65 -4.71
CA PRO A 88 16.54 0.32 -4.89
C PRO A 88 17.12 0.22 -6.32
N GLY A 89 17.33 1.37 -6.96
CA GLY A 89 18.10 1.51 -8.18
C GLY A 89 19.60 1.39 -7.95
N GLU A 90 20.38 1.50 -9.03
CA GLU A 90 21.85 1.35 -8.98
C GLU A 90 22.55 2.38 -8.08
N ASP A 91 21.97 3.57 -7.94
CA ASP A 91 22.45 4.66 -7.08
C ASP A 91 21.84 4.66 -5.66
N GLY A 92 21.01 3.66 -5.34
CA GLY A 92 20.29 3.54 -4.08
C GLY A 92 19.00 4.35 -3.98
N SER A 93 18.64 5.13 -5.01
CA SER A 93 17.33 5.78 -5.08
C SER A 93 16.20 4.76 -5.27
N ALA A 94 14.95 5.11 -4.96
CA ALA A 94 13.83 4.21 -5.21
C ALA A 94 13.52 4.14 -6.71
N ASP A 95 13.44 2.94 -7.26
CA ASP A 95 13.04 2.73 -8.66
C ASP A 95 11.52 2.86 -8.82
N LEU A 96 11.12 3.89 -9.57
CA LEU A 96 9.71 4.25 -9.81
C LEU A 96 9.18 3.74 -11.15
N GLN A 97 9.93 2.93 -11.90
CA GLN A 97 9.51 2.46 -13.22
C GLN A 97 8.18 1.70 -13.17
N TYR A 98 7.98 0.85 -12.16
CA TYR A 98 6.77 0.04 -12.03
C TYR A 98 5.56 0.89 -11.63
N VAL A 99 5.76 1.87 -10.75
CA VAL A 99 4.71 2.81 -10.31
C VAL A 99 4.23 3.66 -11.48
N THR A 100 5.17 4.27 -12.21
CA THR A 100 4.85 5.10 -13.38
C THR A 100 4.29 4.29 -14.54
N ALA A 101 4.74 3.04 -14.75
CA ALA A 101 4.15 2.14 -15.73
C ALA A 101 2.68 1.78 -15.38
N ALA A 102 2.39 1.51 -14.11
CA ALA A 102 1.01 1.29 -13.63
C ALA A 102 0.15 2.54 -13.85
N ALA A 103 0.67 3.73 -13.52
CA ALA A 103 0.00 5.00 -13.76
C ALA A 103 -0.32 5.24 -15.24
N ARG A 104 0.64 5.01 -16.14
CA ARG A 104 0.41 5.06 -17.61
C ARG A 104 -0.64 4.05 -18.04
N ALA A 105 -0.57 2.82 -17.53
CA ALA A 105 -1.53 1.78 -17.90
C ALA A 105 -2.97 2.17 -17.51
N ILE A 106 -3.16 2.83 -16.35
CA ILE A 106 -4.43 3.41 -15.93
C ILE A 106 -4.85 4.54 -16.87
N GLY A 107 -3.99 5.55 -17.08
CA GLY A 107 -4.29 6.71 -17.92
C GLY A 107 -4.62 6.35 -19.37
N ALA A 108 -4.01 5.28 -19.90
CA ALA A 108 -4.27 4.77 -21.24
C ALA A 108 -5.67 4.13 -21.39
N ARG A 109 -6.33 3.76 -20.28
CA ARG A 109 -7.53 2.89 -20.29
C ARG A 109 -8.73 3.46 -19.55
N MET A 110 -8.53 4.34 -18.57
CA MET A 110 -9.64 4.89 -17.77
C MET A 110 -10.68 5.60 -18.64
N THR A 111 -11.97 5.39 -18.35
CA THR A 111 -13.11 5.96 -19.09
C THR A 111 -14.00 6.87 -18.25
N ASP A 112 -13.75 6.90 -16.94
CA ASP A 112 -14.54 7.59 -15.92
C ASP A 112 -13.60 8.06 -14.81
N TYR A 113 -14.16 8.77 -13.82
CA TYR A 113 -13.38 9.31 -12.70
C TYR A 113 -12.71 8.20 -11.87
N LYS A 114 -11.42 8.36 -11.60
CA LYS A 114 -10.63 7.43 -10.79
C LYS A 114 -9.98 8.12 -9.59
N VAL A 115 -9.88 7.38 -8.49
CA VAL A 115 -8.95 7.68 -7.39
C VAL A 115 -7.77 6.73 -7.51
N ILE A 116 -6.62 7.25 -7.92
CA ILE A 116 -5.38 6.49 -8.05
C ILE A 116 -4.64 6.61 -6.72
N VAL A 117 -4.37 5.49 -6.07
CA VAL A 117 -3.86 5.44 -4.71
C VAL A 117 -2.46 4.85 -4.69
N ASP A 118 -1.46 5.68 -4.43
CA ASP A 118 -0.09 5.26 -4.23
C ASP A 118 0.04 4.62 -2.85
N LYS A 119 0.11 3.28 -2.85
CA LYS A 119 0.31 2.45 -1.66
C LYS A 119 1.73 1.89 -1.57
N SER A 120 2.41 1.84 -2.70
CA SER A 120 3.84 1.54 -2.81
C SER A 120 4.63 2.54 -1.96
N THR A 121 5.74 2.11 -1.35
CA THR A 121 6.61 3.05 -0.61
C THR A 121 7.39 3.88 -1.61
N VAL A 122 7.02 5.16 -1.76
CA VAL A 122 7.53 6.05 -2.81
C VAL A 122 8.09 7.37 -2.23
N PRO A 123 9.18 7.93 -2.77
CA PRO A 123 9.74 9.20 -2.31
C PRO A 123 8.73 10.35 -2.44
N VAL A 124 8.97 11.41 -1.67
CA VAL A 124 8.15 12.64 -1.71
C VAL A 124 8.17 13.26 -3.10
N GLY A 125 6.98 13.52 -3.65
CA GLY A 125 6.77 14.04 -5.00
C GLY A 125 6.44 12.96 -6.05
N THR A 126 6.36 11.68 -5.68
CA THR A 126 6.02 10.61 -6.63
C THR A 126 4.59 10.72 -7.13
N ALA A 127 3.65 11.15 -6.29
CA ALA A 127 2.28 11.40 -6.71
C ALA A 127 2.19 12.43 -7.86
N GLN A 128 3.12 13.39 -7.92
CA GLN A 128 3.21 14.33 -9.05
C GLN A 128 3.68 13.63 -10.33
N ALA A 129 4.67 12.74 -10.25
CA ALA A 129 5.11 11.93 -11.40
C ALA A 129 4.00 10.97 -11.88
N VAL A 130 3.17 10.46 -10.96
CA VAL A 130 1.97 9.67 -11.29
C VAL A 130 0.95 10.52 -12.05
N ARG A 131 0.67 11.75 -11.60
CA ARG A 131 -0.21 12.70 -12.33
C ARG A 131 0.31 12.96 -13.74
N GLU A 132 1.59 13.29 -13.88
CA GLU A 132 2.22 13.55 -15.18
C GLU A 132 2.13 12.34 -16.13
N ALA A 133 2.32 11.13 -15.60
CA ALA A 133 2.19 9.89 -16.35
C ALA A 133 0.76 9.64 -16.84
N VAL A 134 -0.25 9.91 -16.01
CA VAL A 134 -1.67 9.77 -16.37
C VAL A 134 -2.08 10.85 -17.38
N ASP A 135 -1.73 12.11 -17.13
CA ASP A 135 -2.04 13.25 -17.99
C ASP A 135 -1.46 13.07 -19.40
N ALA A 136 -0.23 12.55 -19.51
CA ALA A 136 0.39 12.26 -20.80
C ALA A 136 -0.44 11.26 -21.62
N GLU A 137 -1.00 10.23 -20.98
CA GLU A 137 -1.83 9.22 -21.66
C GLU A 137 -3.22 9.76 -22.00
N LEU A 138 -3.83 10.57 -21.13
CA LEU A 138 -5.09 11.25 -21.43
C LEU A 138 -4.95 12.21 -22.62
N ALA A 139 -3.88 13.00 -22.64
CA ALA A 139 -3.54 13.88 -23.77
C ALA A 139 -3.31 13.09 -25.06
N ARG A 140 -2.57 11.97 -25.00
CA ARG A 140 -2.35 11.07 -26.16
C ARG A 140 -3.67 10.51 -26.71
N ARG A 141 -4.64 10.25 -25.85
CA ARG A 141 -5.99 9.78 -26.21
C ARG A 141 -6.91 10.89 -26.68
N GLY A 142 -6.55 12.16 -26.49
CA GLY A 142 -7.40 13.32 -26.79
C GLY A 142 -8.64 13.40 -25.91
N VAL A 143 -8.58 12.87 -24.69
CA VAL A 143 -9.71 12.88 -23.74
C VAL A 143 -9.38 13.72 -22.50
N SER A 144 -10.39 14.36 -21.93
CA SER A 144 -10.29 15.07 -20.65
C SER A 144 -11.17 14.35 -19.63
N LEU A 145 -10.53 13.73 -18.64
CA LEU A 145 -11.19 12.99 -17.57
C LEU A 145 -10.62 13.46 -16.24
N ALA A 146 -11.49 13.73 -15.27
CA ALA A 146 -11.07 14.05 -13.91
C ALA A 146 -10.59 12.79 -13.19
N TYR A 147 -9.57 12.93 -12.36
CA TYR A 147 -9.07 11.90 -11.46
C TYR A 147 -8.34 12.57 -10.28
N ALA A 148 -8.10 11.81 -9.22
CA ALA A 148 -7.29 12.23 -8.09
C ALA A 148 -6.14 11.25 -7.85
N VAL A 149 -5.01 11.76 -7.35
CA VAL A 149 -3.88 10.94 -6.89
C VAL A 149 -3.72 11.12 -5.40
N VAL A 150 -3.81 10.01 -4.67
CA VAL A 150 -3.80 9.94 -3.21
C VAL A 150 -2.58 9.14 -2.76
N SER A 151 -1.89 9.60 -1.72
CA SER A 151 -0.88 8.79 -1.03
C SER A 151 -1.53 8.06 0.14
N ASN A 152 -1.46 6.73 0.16
CA ASN A 152 -1.96 5.91 1.27
C ASN A 152 -0.92 4.83 1.60
N PRO A 153 0.17 5.22 2.29
CA PRO A 153 1.26 4.30 2.59
C PRO A 153 0.80 3.14 3.47
N GLU A 154 1.47 2.01 3.33
CA GLU A 154 1.27 0.83 4.15
C GLU A 154 2.20 0.83 5.39
N PHE A 155 1.81 0.18 6.47
CA PHE A 155 2.64 0.00 7.68
C PHE A 155 2.59 -1.44 8.18
N LEU A 156 2.58 -2.39 7.24
CA LEU A 156 2.40 -3.81 7.49
C LEU A 156 3.75 -4.46 7.80
N LYS A 157 3.78 -5.36 8.78
CA LYS A 157 4.93 -6.22 9.04
C LYS A 157 4.80 -7.54 8.26
N GLU A 158 5.91 -8.03 7.71
CA GLU A 158 5.96 -9.37 7.11
C GLU A 158 5.64 -10.46 8.15
N GLY A 159 4.71 -11.37 7.85
CA GLY A 159 4.25 -12.43 8.75
C GLY A 159 3.11 -12.03 9.70
N ALA A 160 2.66 -10.77 9.69
CA ALA A 160 1.56 -10.27 10.51
C ALA A 160 0.72 -9.18 9.80
N ALA A 161 0.79 -9.09 8.48
CA ALA A 161 0.13 -8.03 7.72
C ALA A 161 -1.39 -8.12 7.74
N ILE A 162 -1.99 -9.31 7.83
CA ILE A 162 -3.45 -9.39 7.93
C ILE A 162 -3.89 -8.72 9.25
N GLU A 163 -3.23 -9.03 10.36
CA GLU A 163 -3.56 -8.41 11.65
C GLU A 163 -3.30 -6.89 11.61
N ASP A 164 -2.14 -6.47 11.12
CA ASP A 164 -1.79 -5.05 10.99
C ASP A 164 -2.77 -4.28 10.08
N PHE A 165 -3.26 -4.91 9.00
CA PHE A 165 -4.22 -4.29 8.09
C PHE A 165 -5.61 -4.22 8.73
N MET A 166 -6.03 -5.27 9.44
CA MET A 166 -7.37 -5.38 10.02
C MET A 166 -7.53 -4.59 11.32
N ARG A 167 -6.42 -4.31 12.01
CA ARG A 167 -6.37 -3.53 13.26
C ARG A 167 -5.21 -2.52 13.22
N PRO A 168 -5.21 -1.59 12.25
CA PRO A 168 -4.09 -0.66 12.09
C PRO A 168 -4.07 0.32 13.26
N ASP A 169 -2.90 0.72 13.75
CA ASP A 169 -2.83 1.81 14.76
C ASP A 169 -3.42 3.12 14.22
N ARG A 170 -3.17 3.37 12.94
CA ARG A 170 -3.59 4.56 12.17
C ARG A 170 -3.62 4.24 10.68
N ILE A 171 -4.41 4.97 9.93
CA ILE A 171 -4.48 4.92 8.46
C ILE A 171 -4.14 6.32 7.94
N ILE A 172 -3.03 6.46 7.23
CA ILE A 172 -2.58 7.73 6.67
C ILE A 172 -3.18 7.92 5.28
N VAL A 173 -3.83 9.06 5.01
CA VAL A 173 -4.33 9.43 3.68
C VAL A 173 -3.86 10.84 3.33
N GLY A 174 -2.96 10.94 2.36
CA GLY A 174 -2.55 12.19 1.74
C GLY A 174 -3.43 12.50 0.53
N SER A 175 -4.22 13.57 0.57
CA SER A 175 -5.10 13.96 -0.53
C SER A 175 -5.27 15.47 -0.59
N ASP A 176 -5.33 16.03 -1.80
CA ASP A 176 -5.73 17.41 -2.10
C ASP A 176 -7.14 17.51 -2.71
N ASP A 177 -7.80 16.37 -2.93
CA ASP A 177 -9.14 16.27 -3.52
C ASP A 177 -10.17 15.83 -2.46
N GLU A 178 -11.25 16.59 -2.33
CA GLU A 178 -12.31 16.35 -1.34
C GLU A 178 -13.11 15.07 -1.67
N GLN A 179 -13.44 14.85 -2.94
CA GLN A 179 -14.18 13.67 -3.39
C GLN A 179 -13.38 12.39 -3.12
N ALA A 180 -12.09 12.38 -3.43
CA ALA A 180 -11.18 11.28 -3.15
C ALA A 180 -11.06 11.04 -1.64
N THR A 181 -10.98 12.10 -0.83
CA THR A 181 -10.95 11.99 0.63
C THR A 181 -12.22 11.32 1.17
N LEU A 182 -13.40 11.69 0.67
CA LEU A 182 -14.67 11.07 1.06
C LEU A 182 -14.76 9.60 0.62
N LEU A 183 -14.28 9.27 -0.58
CA LEU A 183 -14.21 7.89 -1.07
C LEU A 183 -13.26 7.04 -0.23
N MET A 184 -12.09 7.56 0.15
CA MET A 184 -11.14 6.87 1.03
C MET A 184 -11.69 6.71 2.46
N ARG A 185 -12.42 7.71 2.98
CA ARG A 185 -13.14 7.60 4.25
C ARG A 185 -14.21 6.49 4.20
N ALA A 186 -14.99 6.44 3.12
CA ALA A 186 -16.00 5.40 2.94
C ALA A 186 -15.38 4.00 2.81
N LEU A 187 -14.27 3.88 2.08
CA LEU A 187 -13.53 2.62 1.91
C LEU A 187 -13.03 2.08 3.26
N TYR A 188 -12.49 2.96 4.11
CA TYR A 188 -11.93 2.59 5.41
C TYR A 188 -12.93 2.65 6.58
N ALA A 189 -14.18 3.06 6.36
CA ALA A 189 -15.21 3.16 7.39
C ALA A 189 -15.38 1.88 8.24
N PRO A 190 -15.28 0.63 7.69
CA PRO A 190 -15.34 -0.58 8.51
C PRO A 190 -14.27 -0.67 9.60
N PHE A 191 -13.07 -0.08 9.40
CA PHE A 191 -11.97 -0.08 10.37
C PHE A 191 -12.08 1.01 11.44
N ASN A 192 -12.91 2.04 11.19
CA ASN A 192 -13.02 3.24 12.03
C ASN A 192 -14.25 3.25 12.95
N ARG A 193 -14.95 2.11 13.13
CA ARG A 193 -16.20 2.06 13.91
C ARG A 193 -16.06 2.42 15.39
N ALA A 194 -14.91 2.11 16.00
CA ALA A 194 -14.68 2.33 17.43
C ALA A 194 -13.85 3.59 17.72
N THR A 195 -12.95 3.96 16.80
CA THR A 195 -12.04 5.09 16.94
C THR A 195 -11.74 5.59 15.53
N ASP A 196 -11.74 6.91 15.31
CA ASP A 196 -11.28 7.45 14.03
C ASP A 196 -9.77 7.27 13.94
N ARG A 197 -9.34 6.29 13.15
CA ARG A 197 -7.92 5.99 12.90
C ARG A 197 -7.42 6.68 11.64
N LEU A 198 -8.29 7.38 10.90
CA LEU A 198 -7.92 8.01 9.65
C LEU A 198 -7.28 9.37 9.88
N MET A 199 -6.02 9.51 9.49
CA MET A 199 -5.29 10.77 9.52
C MET A 199 -5.19 11.31 8.10
N VAL A 200 -5.98 12.34 7.80
CA VAL A 200 -5.95 13.03 6.51
C VAL A 200 -4.94 14.17 6.57
N MET A 201 -4.08 14.26 5.56
CA MET A 201 -3.04 15.28 5.41
C MET A 201 -2.80 15.59 3.93
N ASP A 202 -1.84 16.48 3.62
CA ASP A 202 -1.42 16.69 2.24
C ASP A 202 -0.59 15.49 1.72
N VAL A 203 -0.55 15.35 0.40
CA VAL A 203 0.08 14.21 -0.29
C VAL A 203 1.56 14.05 0.08
N ARG A 204 2.32 15.15 0.12
CA ARG A 204 3.76 15.13 0.39
C ARG A 204 4.04 14.72 1.83
N SER A 205 3.25 15.19 2.78
CA SER A 205 3.32 14.77 4.18
C SER A 205 3.05 13.27 4.35
N ALA A 206 2.09 12.71 3.60
CA ALA A 206 1.80 11.27 3.64
C ALA A 206 2.94 10.43 3.06
N GLU A 207 3.51 10.82 1.91
CA GLU A 207 4.70 10.19 1.33
C GLU A 207 5.88 10.23 2.31
N PHE A 208 6.12 11.39 2.93
CA PHE A 208 7.20 11.58 3.89
C PHE A 208 7.03 10.72 5.15
N THR A 209 5.80 10.60 5.66
CA THR A 209 5.48 9.88 6.91
C THR A 209 5.94 8.43 6.86
N LYS A 210 5.83 7.77 5.70
CA LYS A 210 6.29 6.38 5.55
C LYS A 210 7.81 6.26 5.74
N TYR A 211 8.57 7.14 5.10
CA TYR A 211 10.03 7.18 5.24
C TYR A 211 10.45 7.53 6.67
N ALA A 212 9.83 8.55 7.27
CA ALA A 212 10.13 8.97 8.63
C ALA A 212 9.87 7.85 9.65
N ALA A 213 8.76 7.10 9.52
CA ALA A 213 8.44 5.99 10.41
C ALA A 213 9.47 4.86 10.31
N ASN A 214 9.80 4.42 9.09
CA ASN A 214 10.79 3.37 8.88
C ASN A 214 12.19 3.80 9.34
N ALA A 215 12.59 5.05 9.06
CA ALA A 215 13.87 5.60 9.50
C ALA A 215 13.97 5.71 11.03
N MET A 216 12.88 6.06 11.72
CA MET A 216 12.84 6.10 13.19
C MET A 216 13.01 4.69 13.79
N LEU A 217 12.32 3.69 13.23
CA LEU A 217 12.46 2.30 13.69
C LEU A 217 13.89 1.78 13.49
N ALA A 218 14.49 2.02 12.32
CA ALA A 218 15.87 1.67 12.04
C ALA A 218 16.85 2.37 12.99
N THR A 219 16.65 3.68 13.24
CA THR A 219 17.47 4.45 14.18
C THR A 219 17.43 3.87 15.59
N ARG A 220 16.26 3.49 16.10
CA ARG A 220 16.12 2.90 17.44
C ARG A 220 16.87 1.56 17.57
N ILE A 221 16.84 0.73 16.52
CA ILE A 221 17.57 -0.54 16.49
C ILE A 221 19.08 -0.28 16.49
N SER A 222 19.57 0.55 15.56
CA SER A 222 21.00 0.87 15.48
C SER A 222 21.52 1.53 16.75
N PHE A 223 20.75 2.42 17.36
CA PHE A 223 21.08 3.04 18.64
C PHE A 223 21.24 1.99 19.76
N MET A 224 20.30 1.04 19.87
CA MET A 224 20.40 -0.03 20.87
C MET A 224 21.56 -0.98 20.59
N ASN A 225 21.88 -1.25 19.33
CA ASN A 225 23.04 -2.08 18.95
C ASN A 225 24.36 -1.42 19.35
N GLU A 226 24.53 -0.12 19.10
CA GLU A 226 25.71 0.65 19.54
C GLU A 226 25.85 0.64 21.08
N LEU A 227 24.74 0.81 21.80
CA LEU A 227 24.74 0.70 23.26
C LEU A 227 25.07 -0.71 23.75
N ALA A 228 24.66 -1.76 23.04
CA ALA A 228 25.02 -3.13 23.38
C ALA A 228 26.54 -3.35 23.32
N LEU A 229 27.18 -2.88 22.24
CA LEU A 229 28.63 -2.94 22.08
C LEU A 229 29.38 -2.17 23.18
N LEU A 230 28.84 -1.03 23.61
CA LEU A 230 29.41 -0.28 24.73
C LEU A 230 29.20 -1.01 26.06
N ALA A 231 28.02 -1.59 26.28
CA ALA A 231 27.67 -2.34 27.50
C ALA A 231 28.65 -3.49 27.75
N GLU A 232 29.03 -4.23 26.70
CA GLU A 232 30.05 -5.29 26.77
C GLU A 232 31.40 -4.77 27.29
N ARG A 233 31.82 -3.57 26.86
CA ARG A 233 33.12 -2.98 27.24
C ARG A 233 33.15 -2.47 28.68
N VAL A 234 32.00 -2.07 29.22
CA VAL A 234 31.89 -1.52 30.58
C VAL A 234 31.34 -2.52 31.60
N GLY A 235 31.06 -3.76 31.18
CA GLY A 235 30.52 -4.81 32.05
C GLY A 235 29.05 -4.60 32.45
N ALA A 236 28.27 -3.90 31.62
CA ALA A 236 26.84 -3.70 31.83
C ALA A 236 26.00 -4.72 31.03
N ASP A 237 24.77 -4.98 31.49
CA ASP A 237 23.80 -5.82 30.78
C ASP A 237 22.81 -4.94 30.01
N ILE A 238 22.84 -5.06 28.67
CA ILE A 238 22.01 -4.27 27.78
C ILE A 238 20.51 -4.54 27.95
N GLU A 239 20.10 -5.72 28.42
CA GLU A 239 18.68 -6.02 28.64
C GLU A 239 18.11 -5.23 29.83
N TRP A 240 18.90 -5.02 30.89
CA TRP A 240 18.53 -4.10 31.96
C TRP A 240 18.50 -2.65 31.46
N GLY A 241 19.45 -2.26 30.61
CA GLY A 241 19.44 -0.95 29.94
C GLY A 241 18.16 -0.73 29.12
N ARG A 242 17.80 -1.70 28.27
CA ARG A 242 16.58 -1.69 27.45
C ARG A 242 15.31 -1.56 28.29
N LYS A 243 15.18 -2.33 29.38
CA LYS A 243 14.04 -2.22 30.31
C LYS A 243 14.01 -0.87 31.01
N GLY A 244 15.16 -0.36 31.43
CA GLY A 244 15.30 0.94 32.07
C GLY A 244 14.78 2.07 31.18
N ILE A 245 15.34 2.20 29.97
CA ILE A 245 14.93 3.27 29.05
C ILE A 245 13.53 3.04 28.46
N GLY A 246 13.13 1.79 28.23
CA GLY A 246 11.83 1.46 27.64
C GLY A 246 10.66 1.55 28.62
N SER A 247 10.93 1.76 29.90
CA SER A 247 9.90 2.05 30.91
C SER A 247 9.43 3.50 30.85
N ASP A 248 10.20 4.38 30.19
CA ASP A 248 9.79 5.73 29.86
C ASP A 248 8.78 5.68 28.70
N PRO A 249 7.59 6.30 28.83
CA PRO A 249 6.57 6.29 27.78
C PRO A 249 6.90 7.18 26.56
N ARG A 250 8.01 7.92 26.57
CA ARG A 250 8.48 8.81 25.49
C ARG A 250 9.34 8.07 24.45
#